data_AF-A0A0G0HIF5-F1
#
_entry.id   AF-A0A0G0HIF5-F1
#
_cell.length_a   1.000
_cell.length_b   1.000
_cell.length_c   1.000
_cell.angle_alpha   90.00
_cell.angle_beta   90.00
_cell.angle_gamma   90.00
#
_symmetry.space_group_name_H-M   'P 1'
#
loop_
_entity.id
_entity.type
_entity.pdbx_description
1 polymer ?
#
loop_
_entity_poly.entity_id
_entity_poly.type
_entity_poly.pdbx_seq_one_letter_code
_entity_poly.pdbx_strand_id
1 'polypeptide(L)'
;MYSDLYTHPRFSPIKLLTTIAIVIVAALGLFLFTQDSIPTRASKRALLDHQIVNISQKQLGIFWEIDTADEGWILYGKNPNNLDMTAFDERDIDGEKEKRIFHFALLRNLEPASTYYY
;
A
#
# COMPACT_ATOMS: atom_id res chain seq x y z
N MET A 1 64.49 12.56 -5.67
CA MET A 1 64.25 12.02 -7.04
C MET A 1 64.01 10.51 -6.92
N TYR A 2 63.04 9.99 -7.70
CA TYR A 2 62.75 8.57 -7.98
C TYR A 2 61.77 7.80 -7.05
N SER A 3 60.50 8.21 -6.96
CA SER A 3 59.42 7.28 -6.57
C SER A 3 58.21 7.24 -7.51
N ASP A 4 58.24 7.99 -8.62
CA ASP A 4 57.12 8.09 -9.57
C ASP A 4 57.21 7.14 -10.79
N LEU A 5 58.06 6.11 -10.72
CA LEU A 5 58.42 5.30 -11.90
C LEU A 5 57.85 3.87 -11.91
N TYR A 6 56.87 3.54 -11.06
CA TYR A 6 56.37 2.15 -10.93
C TYR A 6 54.87 1.95 -10.92
N THR A 7 54.11 2.80 -11.60
CA THR A 7 52.73 2.45 -11.95
C THR A 7 52.45 2.78 -13.41
N HIS A 8 52.86 1.89 -14.31
CA HIS A 8 52.20 1.78 -15.61
C HIS A 8 51.04 0.79 -15.46
N PRO A 9 49.78 1.25 -15.32
CA PRO A 9 48.65 0.35 -15.37
C PRO A 9 48.56 -0.19 -16.80
N ARG A 10 49.00 -1.43 -16.98
CA ARG A 10 48.80 -2.16 -18.23
C ARG A 10 47.29 -2.43 -18.33
N PHE A 11 46.59 -1.59 -19.09
CA PHE A 11 45.16 -1.71 -19.33
C PHE A 11 44.87 -3.11 -19.87
N SER A 12 44.25 -3.95 -19.03
CA SER A 12 43.84 -5.28 -19.44
C SER A 12 42.36 -5.19 -19.80
N PRO A 13 42.00 -5.30 -21.10
CA PRO A 13 40.60 -5.21 -21.51
C PRO A 13 39.73 -6.27 -20.84
N ILE A 14 40.32 -7.41 -20.48
CA ILE A 14 39.66 -8.49 -19.73
C ILE A 14 39.27 -8.02 -18.31
N LYS A 15 40.18 -7.36 -17.59
CA LYS A 15 39.88 -6.85 -16.24
C LYS A 15 38.78 -5.78 -16.27
N LEU A 16 38.75 -4.94 -17.30
CA LEU A 16 37.70 -3.95 -17.53
C LEU A 16 36.34 -4.61 -17.81
N LEU A 17 36.32 -5.63 -18.67
CA LEU A 17 35.08 -6.36 -18.98
C LEU A 17 34.53 -7.07 -17.74
N THR A 18 35.40 -7.66 -16.91
CA THR A 18 34.95 -8.32 -15.67
C THR A 18 34.38 -7.34 -14.65
N THR A 19 34.98 -6.16 -14.48
CA THR A 19 34.44 -5.16 -13.55
C THR A 19 33.11 -4.58 -14.04
N ILE A 20 32.98 -4.33 -15.35
CA ILE A 20 31.70 -3.87 -15.95
C ILE A 20 30.61 -4.92 -15.73
N ALA A 21 30.91 -6.20 -15.97
CA ALA A 21 29.93 -7.28 -15.76
C ALA A 21 29.45 -7.36 -14.30
N ILE A 22 30.37 -7.22 -13.33
CA ILE A 22 30.02 -7.23 -11.91
C ILE A 22 29.12 -6.04 -11.55
N VAL A 23 29.43 -4.84 -12.06
CA VAL A 23 28.61 -3.64 -11.82
C VAL A 23 27.21 -3.79 -12.42
N ILE A 24 27.09 -4.37 -13.62
CA ILE A 24 25.78 -4.61 -14.25
C ILE A 24 24.96 -5.59 -13.42
N VAL A 25 25.54 -6.70 -12.97
CA VAL A 25 24.84 -7.70 -12.15
C VAL A 25 24.40 -7.10 -10.82
N ALA A 26 25.26 -6.31 -10.17
CA ALA A 26 24.92 -5.63 -8.93
C ALA A 26 23.80 -4.59 -9.13
N ALA A 27 23.86 -3.80 -10.20
CA ALA A 27 22.82 -2.82 -10.53
C ALA A 27 21.49 -3.48 -10.86
N LEU A 28 21.50 -4.60 -11.60
CA LEU A 28 20.29 -5.37 -11.91
C LEU A 28 19.68 -5.96 -10.63
N GLY A 29 20.52 -6.52 -9.75
CA GLY A 29 20.09 -7.03 -8.46
C GLY A 29 19.39 -5.95 -7.65
N LEU A 30 20.04 -4.80 -7.45
CA LEU A 30 19.46 -3.66 -6.73
C LEU A 30 18.14 -3.21 -7.35
N PHE A 31 18.08 -3.06 -8.68
CA PHE A 31 16.86 -2.66 -9.39
C PHE A 31 15.69 -3.63 -9.14
N LEU A 32 15.95 -4.94 -9.17
CA LEU A 32 14.94 -5.96 -8.91
C LEU A 32 14.50 -5.99 -7.44
N PHE A 33 15.41 -5.75 -6.50
CA PHE A 33 15.09 -5.74 -5.05
C PHE A 33 14.42 -4.43 -4.58
N THR A 34 14.58 -3.33 -5.32
CA THR A 34 13.90 -2.05 -5.02
C THR A 34 12.51 -1.92 -5.64
N GLN A 35 12.04 -2.91 -6.41
CA GLN A 35 10.65 -2.92 -6.85
C GLN A 35 9.77 -3.22 -5.64
N ASP A 36 9.06 -2.20 -5.16
CA ASP A 36 8.01 -2.38 -4.15
C ASP A 36 7.06 -3.47 -4.62
N SER A 37 6.91 -4.51 -3.80
CA SER A 37 5.98 -5.60 -4.08
C SER A 37 4.59 -5.03 -4.29
N ILE A 38 3.99 -5.25 -5.47
CA ILE A 38 2.60 -4.92 -5.73
C ILE A 38 1.77 -5.59 -4.62
N PRO A 39 1.01 -4.84 -3.82
CA PRO A 39 0.23 -5.43 -2.73
C PRO A 39 -0.69 -6.48 -3.32
N THR A 40 -0.47 -7.74 -2.96
CA THR A 40 -1.37 -8.82 -3.36
C THR A 40 -2.73 -8.53 -2.71
N ARG A 41 -3.81 -8.67 -3.48
CA ARG A 41 -5.20 -8.58 -2.96
C ARG A 41 -5.58 -9.76 -2.06
N ALA A 42 -4.61 -10.50 -1.54
CA ALA A 42 -4.82 -11.41 -0.43
C ALA A 42 -4.80 -10.53 0.82
N SER A 43 -5.99 -10.27 1.39
CA SER A 43 -6.14 -9.50 2.61
C SER A 43 -5.11 -9.96 3.63
N LYS A 44 -4.17 -9.10 4.04
CA LYS A 44 -3.14 -9.47 5.03
C LYS A 44 -3.75 -9.84 6.39
N ARG A 45 -5.04 -9.57 6.60
CA ARG A 45 -5.76 -9.72 7.88
C ARG A 45 -7.16 -10.26 7.62
N ALA A 46 -7.61 -11.23 8.40
CA ALA A 46 -8.93 -11.80 8.22
C ALA A 46 -9.99 -10.82 8.74
N LEU A 47 -10.88 -10.37 7.85
CA LEU A 47 -12.15 -9.77 8.24
C LEU A 47 -12.97 -10.88 8.91
N LEU A 48 -13.24 -10.74 10.21
CA LEU A 48 -13.95 -11.75 10.99
C LEU A 48 -15.46 -11.64 10.77
N ASP A 49 -15.99 -10.42 10.90
CA ASP A 49 -17.40 -10.12 10.72
C ASP A 49 -17.58 -8.70 10.16
N HIS A 50 -18.68 -8.46 9.47
CA HIS A 50 -19.12 -7.12 9.11
C HIS A 50 -20.64 -7.03 8.99
N GLN A 51 -21.19 -5.89 9.40
CA GLN A 51 -22.61 -5.65 9.46
C GLN A 51 -22.94 -4.23 9.00
N ILE A 52 -24.02 -4.15 8.21
CA ILE A 52 -24.63 -2.90 7.77
C ILE A 52 -25.64 -2.47 8.85
N VAL A 53 -25.43 -1.31 9.43
CA VAL A 53 -26.21 -0.78 10.57
C VAL A 53 -26.69 0.65 10.30
N ASN A 54 -27.63 1.17 11.09
CA ASN A 54 -28.07 2.57 11.05
C ASN A 54 -28.48 3.09 9.66
N ILE A 55 -29.17 2.26 8.87
CA ILE A 55 -29.61 2.59 7.52
C ILE A 55 -30.66 3.71 7.54
N SER A 56 -30.44 4.73 6.73
CA SER A 56 -31.34 5.86 6.50
C SER A 56 -31.30 6.28 5.04
N GLN A 57 -32.18 7.19 4.61
CA GLN A 57 -32.30 7.62 3.21
C GLN A 57 -31.02 8.26 2.64
N LYS A 58 -30.15 8.81 3.51
CA LYS A 58 -28.93 9.55 3.11
C LYS A 58 -27.67 9.07 3.81
N GLN A 59 -27.77 8.05 4.67
CA GLN A 59 -26.64 7.56 5.44
C GLN A 59 -26.76 6.08 5.75
N LEU A 60 -25.61 5.46 5.97
CA LEU A 60 -25.45 4.05 6.28
C LEU A 60 -24.25 3.92 7.23
N GLY A 61 -24.38 3.12 8.29
CA GLY A 61 -23.24 2.69 9.10
C GLY A 61 -22.74 1.33 8.67
N ILE A 62 -21.43 1.15 8.67
CA ILE A 62 -20.80 -0.16 8.49
C ILE A 62 -19.95 -0.43 9.72
N PHE A 63 -20.23 -1.55 10.37
CA PHE A 63 -19.47 -2.07 11.49
C PHE A 63 -18.69 -3.28 11.02
N TRP A 64 -17.42 -3.39 11.40
CA TRP A 64 -16.63 -4.58 11.09
C TRP A 64 -15.62 -4.91 12.17
N GLU A 65 -15.26 -6.19 12.22
CA GLU A 65 -14.30 -6.76 13.15
C GLU A 65 -13.15 -7.41 12.38
N ILE A 66 -11.93 -7.15 12.83
CA ILE A 66 -10.71 -7.73 12.28
C ILE A 66 -9.96 -8.54 13.35
N ASP A 67 -9.19 -9.54 12.91
CA ASP A 67 -8.45 -10.43 13.80
C ASP A 67 -7.40 -9.73 14.69
N THR A 68 -6.83 -8.64 14.21
CA THR A 68 -5.67 -7.96 14.79
C THR A 68 -5.88 -6.46 14.69
N ALA A 69 -5.63 -5.72 15.77
CA ALA A 69 -5.79 -4.28 15.78
C ALA A 69 -5.04 -3.58 14.63
N ASP A 70 -5.78 -2.83 13.82
CA ASP A 70 -5.27 -2.16 12.63
C ASP A 70 -6.04 -0.87 12.32
N GLU A 71 -5.50 -0.07 11.41
CA GLU A 71 -6.21 1.11 10.89
C GLU A 71 -7.26 0.68 9.87
N GLY A 72 -8.46 1.28 9.96
CA GLY A 72 -9.60 0.87 9.15
C GLY A 72 -10.21 2.05 8.40
N TRP A 73 -10.54 1.85 7.12
CA TRP A 73 -11.36 2.77 6.34
C TRP A 73 -12.14 1.99 5.28
N ILE A 74 -13.20 2.61 4.78
CA ILE A 74 -14.06 2.05 3.73
C ILE A 74 -13.94 2.91 2.49
N LEU A 75 -13.60 2.28 1.37
CA LEU A 75 -13.75 2.88 0.05
C LEU A 75 -15.13 2.49 -0.48
N TYR A 76 -15.87 3.44 -1.03
CA TYR A 76 -17.21 3.15 -1.56
C TYR A 76 -17.53 4.03 -2.76
N GLY A 77 -18.54 3.65 -3.52
CA GLY A 77 -18.96 4.40 -4.70
C GLY A 77 -20.11 3.72 -5.43
N LYS A 78 -20.66 4.39 -6.44
CA LYS A 78 -21.75 3.82 -7.27
C LYS A 78 -21.25 2.89 -8.36
N ASN A 79 -19.96 2.94 -8.68
CA ASN A 79 -19.34 2.11 -9.70
C ASN A 79 -18.47 1.04 -9.03
N PRO A 80 -18.74 -0.27 -9.22
CA PRO A 80 -17.95 -1.33 -8.60
C PRO A 80 -16.49 -1.35 -9.09
N ASN A 81 -16.20 -0.75 -10.25
CA ASN A 81 -14.84 -0.64 -10.79
C ASN A 81 -14.12 0.65 -10.36
N ASN A 82 -14.82 1.58 -9.73
CA ASN A 82 -14.27 2.86 -9.30
C ASN A 82 -14.96 3.36 -8.01
N LEU A 83 -14.31 3.10 -6.88
CA LEU A 83 -14.74 3.55 -5.56
C LEU A 83 -14.04 4.89 -5.26
N ASP A 84 -14.75 5.99 -5.46
CA ASP A 84 -14.25 7.36 -5.42
C ASP A 84 -14.45 8.05 -4.07
N MET A 85 -15.21 7.45 -3.16
CA MET A 85 -15.50 7.98 -1.83
C MET A 85 -14.77 7.19 -0.76
N THR A 86 -14.45 7.85 0.36
CA THR A 86 -13.79 7.24 1.51
C THR A 86 -14.51 7.62 2.80
N ALA A 87 -14.73 6.66 3.69
CA ALA A 87 -15.23 6.85 5.04
C ALA A 87 -14.22 6.28 6.05
N PHE A 88 -13.94 7.04 7.10
CA PHE A 88 -13.05 6.64 8.18
C PHE A 88 -13.85 6.16 9.39
N ASP A 89 -13.16 5.57 10.36
CA ASP A 89 -13.79 5.25 11.64
C ASP A 89 -14.28 6.56 12.30
N GLU A 90 -15.50 6.56 12.84
CA GLU A 90 -16.07 7.74 13.49
C GLU A 90 -15.30 8.13 14.77
N ARG A 91 -14.42 7.26 15.28
CA ARG A 91 -13.52 7.55 16.40
C ARG A 91 -12.14 8.04 15.97
N ASP A 92 -11.86 8.12 14.67
CA ASP A 92 -10.62 8.72 14.19
C ASP A 92 -10.76 10.25 14.25
N ILE A 93 -9.78 10.91 14.86
CA ILE A 93 -9.78 12.37 15.07
C ILE A 93 -8.71 12.97 14.17
N ASP A 94 -9.09 13.98 13.38
CA ASP A 94 -8.17 14.83 12.59
C ASP A 94 -7.13 14.08 11.75
N GLY A 95 -7.51 12.92 11.19
CA GLY A 95 -6.64 12.13 10.30
C GLY A 95 -5.68 11.18 11.02
N GLU A 96 -5.70 11.15 12.36
CA GLU A 96 -5.03 10.11 13.13
C GLU A 96 -5.88 8.85 13.14
N LYS A 97 -5.43 7.86 12.35
CA LYS A 97 -6.04 6.54 12.32
C LYS A 97 -5.46 5.72 13.47
N GLU A 98 -6.30 5.36 14.43
CA GLU A 98 -5.87 4.51 15.53
C GLU A 98 -6.16 3.04 15.21
N LYS A 99 -5.25 2.16 15.65
CA LYS A 99 -5.36 0.72 15.44
C LYS A 99 -6.39 0.12 16.37
N ARG A 100 -7.43 -0.50 15.83
CA ARG A 100 -8.54 -1.09 16.61
C ARG A 100 -8.96 -2.43 16.02
N ILE A 101 -9.61 -3.26 16.83
CA ILE A 101 -10.17 -4.56 16.41
C ILE A 101 -11.57 -4.37 15.83
N PHE A 102 -12.36 -3.55 16.51
CA PHE A 102 -13.69 -3.16 16.08
C PHE A 102 -13.61 -1.83 15.39
N HIS A 103 -14.35 -1.68 14.30
CA HIS A 103 -14.43 -0.46 13.54
C HIS A 103 -15.87 -0.08 13.23
N PHE A 104 -16.12 1.23 13.16
CA PHE A 104 -17.41 1.76 12.79
C PHE A 104 -17.26 3.01 11.93
N ALA A 105 -17.76 2.96 10.69
CA ALA A 105 -17.73 4.08 9.77
C ALA A 105 -19.15 4.47 9.33
N LEU A 106 -19.41 5.77 9.19
CA LEU A 106 -20.67 6.27 8.66
C LEU A 106 -20.48 6.84 7.25
N LEU A 107 -21.15 6.22 6.28
CA LEU A 107 -21.27 6.74 4.93
C LEU A 107 -22.38 7.80 4.94
N ARG A 108 -22.02 9.05 4.59
CA ARG A 108 -22.90 10.21 4.65
C ARG A 108 -23.16 10.75 3.24
N ASN A 109 -24.23 11.55 3.09
CA ASN A 109 -24.59 12.20 1.83
C ASN A 109 -24.86 11.21 0.67
N LEU A 110 -25.41 10.05 0.99
CA LEU A 110 -25.83 9.08 -0.01
C LEU A 110 -27.06 9.56 -0.76
N GLU A 111 -27.12 9.26 -2.06
CA GLU A 111 -28.31 9.51 -2.85
C GLU A 111 -29.39 8.47 -2.54
N PRO A 112 -30.64 8.89 -2.28
CA PRO A 112 -31.75 7.97 -2.08
C PRO A 112 -31.95 7.04 -3.28
N ALA A 113 -32.44 5.83 -3.03
CA ALA A 113 -32.76 4.84 -4.06
C ALA A 113 -31.59 4.50 -5.02
N SER A 114 -30.35 4.66 -4.57
CA SER A 114 -29.14 4.34 -5.33
C SER A 114 -28.41 3.13 -4.75
N THR A 115 -27.79 2.34 -5.62
CA THR A 115 -26.92 1.23 -5.21
C THR A 115 -25.49 1.72 -5.04
N TYR A 116 -24.89 1.41 -3.90
CA TYR A 116 -23.50 1.67 -3.58
C TYR A 116 -22.75 0.35 -3.37
N TYR A 117 -21.47 0.34 -3.75
CA TYR A 117 -20.53 -0.76 -3.59
C TYR A 117 -19.42 -0.31 -2.62
N TYR A 118 -18.87 -1.24 -1.85
CA TYR A 118 -17.76 -1.03 -0.92
C TYR A 118 -16.89 -2.28 -0.82
#